data_AF-A0A3M2C3Y9-F1
#
_entry.id   AF-A0A3M2C3Y9-F1
#
_cell.length_a   1.000
_cell.length_b   1.000
_cell.length_c   1.000
_cell.angle_alpha   90.00
_cell.angle_beta   90.00
_cell.angle_gamma   90.00
#
_symmetry.space_group_name_H-M   'P 1'
#
loop_
_entity.id
_entity.type
_entity.pdbx_description
1 polymer ?
#
loop_
_entity_poly.entity_id
_entity_poly.type
_entity_poly.pdbx_seq_one_letter_code
_entity_poly.pdbx_strand_id
1 'polypeptide(L)'
;MLKPHAPSSPSRPPVEHFYFTIRDDQGQEVRFFTHSFGAKYAAHYWITTLLEHPATQNWPNENTITLTATNGYTLTIKGSHLEDMIEYQPTKEEQSWTPPEPDATRLRRLVTFEIPRSSTSKPSEPAETPPTRHKPPTRHKRQKPAPEGYITVAQIANEINLPPNKARNILRKAKIKKPSNGWTFKTDDPIVTTIRELLAKG
;
A
#
# COMPACT_ATOMS: atom_id res chain seq x y z
N MET A 1 14.25 -8.49 -26.20
CA MET A 1 13.98 -9.47 -25.12
C MET A 1 13.50 -8.70 -23.92
N LEU A 2 12.19 -8.78 -23.66
CA LEU A 2 11.54 -8.07 -22.56
C LEU A 2 12.13 -8.48 -21.20
N LYS A 3 12.20 -7.52 -20.28
CA LYS A 3 12.52 -7.79 -18.88
C LYS A 3 11.45 -8.73 -18.28
N PRO A 4 11.79 -9.60 -17.33
CA PRO A 4 10.79 -10.44 -16.69
C PRO A 4 9.73 -9.59 -15.97
N HIS A 5 8.46 -9.84 -16.28
CA HIS A 5 7.31 -9.09 -15.74
C HIS A 5 7.00 -9.39 -14.28
N ALA A 6 7.39 -10.56 -13.77
CA ALA A 6 7.19 -10.97 -12.38
C ALA A 6 8.55 -11.06 -11.65
N PRO A 7 8.63 -10.65 -10.38
CA PRO A 7 9.84 -10.86 -9.58
C PRO A 7 10.05 -12.36 -9.36
N SER A 8 11.22 -12.86 -9.72
CA SER A 8 11.51 -14.30 -9.69
C SER A 8 12.39 -14.74 -8.51
N SER A 9 12.95 -13.79 -7.73
CA SER A 9 13.85 -14.08 -6.61
C SER A 9 14.02 -12.85 -5.70
N PRO A 10 14.30 -13.01 -4.39
CA PRO A 10 14.73 -11.90 -3.52
C PRO A 10 15.93 -11.10 -4.06
N SER A 11 16.78 -11.72 -4.88
CA SER A 11 17.91 -11.04 -5.55
C SER A 11 17.50 -10.15 -6.73
N ARG A 12 16.23 -10.20 -7.14
CA ARG A 12 15.61 -9.39 -8.19
C ARG A 12 14.32 -8.79 -7.62
N PRO A 13 14.43 -7.77 -6.76
CA PRO A 13 13.26 -7.18 -6.12
C PRO A 13 12.29 -6.64 -7.18
N PRO A 14 10.99 -6.57 -6.85
CA PRO A 14 10.03 -5.96 -7.76
C PRO A 14 10.39 -4.49 -8.03
N VAL A 15 10.15 -4.07 -9.25
CA VAL A 15 10.22 -2.67 -9.67
C VAL A 15 9.09 -1.88 -9.04
N GLU A 16 7.89 -2.46 -8.97
CA GLU A 16 6.72 -1.84 -8.34
C GLU A 16 5.87 -2.88 -7.62
N HIS A 17 5.14 -2.44 -6.59
CA HIS A 17 4.25 -3.31 -5.83
C HIS A 17 2.92 -2.60 -5.59
N PHE A 18 1.84 -3.15 -6.15
CA PHE A 18 0.50 -2.63 -5.97
C PHE A 18 -0.29 -3.40 -4.92
N TYR A 19 -1.08 -2.65 -4.17
CA TYR A 19 -2.05 -3.15 -3.20
C TYR A 19 -3.45 -2.85 -3.74
N PHE A 20 -4.24 -3.89 -3.91
CA PHE A 20 -5.60 -3.82 -4.40
C PHE A 20 -6.56 -4.15 -3.27
N THR A 21 -7.52 -3.27 -3.02
CA THR A 21 -8.59 -3.47 -2.04
C THR A 21 -9.93 -3.24 -2.72
N ILE A 22 -10.82 -4.22 -2.70
CA ILE A 22 -12.19 -4.08 -3.18
C ILE A 22 -13.12 -3.98 -1.98
N ARG A 23 -13.97 -2.96 -1.98
CA ARG A 23 -15.05 -2.74 -1.02
C ARG A 23 -16.40 -2.84 -1.70
N ASP A 24 -17.41 -3.31 -0.98
CA ASP A 24 -18.80 -3.26 -1.42
C ASP A 24 -19.38 -1.84 -1.28
N ASP A 25 -20.67 -1.71 -1.63
CA ASP A 25 -21.44 -0.47 -1.54
C ASP A 25 -21.61 0.05 -0.10
N GLN A 26 -21.44 -0.82 0.90
CA GLN A 26 -21.44 -0.48 2.33
C GLN A 26 -20.04 -0.11 2.84
N GLY A 27 -19.01 -0.16 1.98
CA GLY A 27 -17.63 0.12 2.33
C GLY A 27 -16.92 -1.02 3.07
N GLN A 28 -17.52 -2.21 3.18
CA GLN A 28 -16.88 -3.38 3.77
C GLN A 28 -15.83 -3.95 2.82
N GLU A 29 -14.69 -4.35 3.36
CA GLU A 29 -13.64 -4.99 2.57
C GLU A 29 -14.06 -6.41 2.18
N VAL A 30 -14.22 -6.63 0.87
CA VAL A 30 -14.63 -7.92 0.33
C VAL A 30 -13.41 -8.69 -0.19
N ARG A 31 -12.39 -7.98 -0.66
CA ARG A 31 -11.16 -8.60 -1.17
C ARG A 31 -9.95 -7.70 -0.99
N PHE A 32 -8.86 -8.29 -0.54
CA PHE A 32 -7.54 -7.68 -0.54
C PHE A 32 -6.54 -8.62 -1.21
N PHE A 33 -5.68 -8.07 -2.05
CA PHE A 33 -4.49 -8.77 -2.53
C PHE A 33 -3.43 -7.78 -2.98
N THR A 34 -2.23 -8.30 -3.21
CA THR A 34 -1.13 -7.49 -3.71
C THR A 34 -0.52 -8.13 -4.94
N HIS A 35 0.04 -7.33 -5.83
CA HIS A 35 0.73 -7.80 -7.02
C HIS A 35 2.06 -7.06 -7.17
N SER A 36 3.13 -7.81 -7.43
CA SER A 36 4.48 -7.30 -7.54
C SER A 36 4.92 -7.42 -8.99
N PHE A 37 5.45 -6.34 -9.56
CA PHE A 37 5.85 -6.26 -10.96
C PHE A 37 7.37 -6.19 -11.06
N GLY A 38 7.96 -7.06 -11.86
CA GLY A 38 9.39 -7.05 -12.21
C GLY A 38 9.74 -6.04 -13.31
N ALA A 39 8.75 -5.43 -13.96
CA ALA A 39 8.95 -4.46 -15.03
C ALA A 39 7.88 -3.35 -15.02
N LYS A 40 8.28 -2.12 -15.40
CA LYS A 40 7.39 -0.96 -15.46
C LYS A 40 6.25 -1.13 -16.47
N TYR A 41 6.56 -1.69 -17.66
CA TYR A 41 5.55 -1.89 -18.69
C TYR A 41 4.38 -2.79 -18.22
N ALA A 42 4.66 -3.78 -17.38
CA ALA A 42 3.63 -4.68 -16.86
C ALA A 42 2.74 -3.99 -15.83
N ALA A 43 3.33 -3.18 -14.95
CA ALA A 43 2.60 -2.34 -14.01
C ALA A 43 1.75 -1.29 -14.73
N HIS A 44 2.33 -0.61 -15.72
CA HIS A 44 1.65 0.34 -16.61
C HIS A 44 0.43 -0.29 -17.26
N TYR A 45 0.61 -1.44 -17.93
CA TYR A 45 -0.48 -2.16 -18.60
C TYR A 45 -1.66 -2.46 -17.66
N TRP A 46 -1.38 -2.92 -16.44
CA TRP A 46 -2.44 -3.20 -15.46
C TRP A 46 -3.20 -1.92 -15.08
N ILE A 47 -2.50 -0.83 -14.81
CA ILE A 47 -3.14 0.42 -14.37
C ILE A 47 -3.94 1.05 -15.51
N THR A 48 -3.39 1.15 -16.71
CA THR A 48 -4.13 1.72 -17.85
C THR A 48 -5.37 0.90 -18.18
N THR A 49 -5.27 -0.43 -18.17
CA THR A 49 -6.44 -1.32 -18.37
C THR A 49 -7.53 -1.07 -17.32
N LEU A 50 -7.16 -0.81 -16.06
CA LEU A 50 -8.11 -0.51 -14.99
C LEU A 50 -8.74 0.88 -15.14
N LEU A 51 -7.99 1.86 -15.62
CA LEU A 51 -8.44 3.24 -15.83
C LEU A 51 -9.32 3.40 -17.08
N GLU A 52 -9.13 2.57 -18.09
CA GLU A 52 -9.95 2.55 -19.31
C GLU A 52 -11.35 1.95 -19.06
N HIS A 53 -11.52 1.16 -17.99
CA HIS A 53 -12.82 0.60 -17.66
C HIS A 53 -13.80 1.69 -17.18
N PRO A 54 -15.09 1.63 -17.58
CA PRO A 54 -16.10 2.59 -17.12
C PRO A 54 -16.30 2.51 -15.61
N ALA A 55 -15.66 3.41 -14.88
CA ALA A 55 -15.75 3.59 -13.45
C ALA A 55 -15.51 5.07 -13.10
N THR A 56 -16.13 5.55 -12.02
CA THR A 56 -15.83 6.87 -11.49
C THR A 56 -14.47 6.83 -10.81
N GLN A 57 -13.55 7.67 -11.27
CA GLN A 57 -12.20 7.75 -10.74
C GLN A 57 -12.09 8.83 -9.67
N ASN A 58 -11.39 8.54 -8.58
CA ASN A 58 -11.04 9.48 -7.53
C ASN A 58 -9.57 9.29 -7.13
N TRP A 59 -8.88 10.41 -6.88
CA TRP A 59 -7.45 10.47 -6.60
C TRP A 59 -7.19 11.10 -5.23
N PRO A 60 -7.29 10.32 -4.14
CA PRO A 60 -7.01 10.84 -2.81
C PRO A 60 -5.60 11.42 -2.65
N ASN A 61 -4.62 10.93 -3.42
CA ASN A 61 -3.23 11.40 -3.47
C ASN A 61 -2.49 10.75 -4.66
N GLU A 62 -1.25 11.19 -4.90
CA GLU A 62 -0.33 10.68 -5.94
C GLU A 62 -0.10 9.15 -5.92
N ASN A 63 -0.33 8.51 -4.77
CA ASN A 63 -0.03 7.09 -4.53
C ASN A 63 -1.28 6.22 -4.42
N THR A 64 -2.48 6.79 -4.61
CA THR A 64 -3.74 6.08 -4.40
C THR A 64 -4.76 6.46 -5.45
N ILE A 65 -5.31 5.46 -6.14
CA ILE A 65 -6.48 5.59 -7.01
C ILE A 65 -7.65 4.85 -6.37
N THR A 66 -8.84 5.41 -6.50
CA THR A 66 -10.10 4.75 -6.18
C THR A 66 -10.98 4.74 -7.43
N LEU A 67 -11.45 3.54 -7.81
CA LEU A 67 -12.35 3.31 -8.94
C LEU A 67 -13.67 2.79 -8.40
N THR A 68 -14.76 3.53 -8.60
CA THR A 68 -16.10 3.13 -8.19
C THR A 68 -16.89 2.70 -9.41
N ALA A 69 -17.25 1.41 -9.44
CA ALA A 69 -18.06 0.82 -10.49
C ALA A 69 -19.54 1.18 -10.36
N THR A 70 -20.28 1.02 -11.46
CA THR A 70 -21.73 1.28 -11.52
C THR A 70 -22.55 0.41 -10.56
N ASN A 71 -22.03 -0.73 -10.15
CA ASN A 71 -22.64 -1.63 -9.17
C ASN A 71 -22.33 -1.28 -7.71
N GLY A 72 -21.70 -0.11 -7.45
CA GLY A 72 -21.38 0.39 -6.11
C GLY A 72 -20.07 -0.12 -5.52
N TYR A 73 -19.44 -1.13 -6.14
CA TYR A 73 -18.15 -1.63 -5.67
C TYR A 73 -17.04 -0.62 -5.91
N THR A 74 -16.11 -0.57 -4.97
CA THR A 74 -15.00 0.37 -4.99
C THR A 74 -13.67 -0.37 -4.95
N LEU A 75 -12.84 -0.22 -5.98
CA LEU A 75 -11.48 -0.71 -6.06
C LEU A 75 -10.51 0.40 -5.67
N THR A 76 -9.78 0.23 -4.57
CA THR A 76 -8.65 1.06 -4.20
C THR A 76 -7.36 0.41 -4.65
N ILE A 77 -6.54 1.17 -5.38
CA ILE A 77 -5.20 0.78 -5.82
C ILE A 77 -4.21 1.68 -5.09
N LYS A 78 -3.20 1.09 -4.44
CA LYS A 78 -2.08 1.83 -3.84
C LYS A 78 -0.76 1.34 -4.39
N GLY A 79 0.12 2.27 -4.74
CA GLY A 79 1.49 2.01 -5.21
C GLY A 79 2.45 3.04 -4.62
N SER A 80 3.75 2.80 -4.72
CA SER A 80 4.75 3.78 -4.24
C SER A 80 5.11 4.80 -5.32
N HIS A 81 4.98 4.42 -6.59
CA HIS A 81 5.26 5.24 -7.76
C HIS A 81 4.14 5.10 -8.79
N LEU A 82 2.90 5.33 -8.35
CA LEU A 82 1.73 5.03 -9.16
C LEU A 82 1.62 5.96 -10.38
N GLU A 83 1.90 7.26 -10.18
CA GLU A 83 2.00 8.25 -11.25
C GLU A 83 3.07 7.88 -12.30
N ASP A 84 4.27 7.51 -11.87
CA ASP A 84 5.34 7.04 -12.78
C ASP A 84 4.92 5.85 -13.65
N MET A 85 4.08 4.94 -13.13
CA MET A 85 3.60 3.79 -13.91
C MET A 85 2.54 4.21 -14.93
N ILE A 86 1.81 5.28 -14.69
CA ILE A 86 0.80 5.80 -15.63
C ILE A 86 1.48 6.58 -16.74
N GLU A 87 2.44 7.42 -16.40
CA GLU A 87 3.19 8.24 -17.36
C GLU A 87 4.22 7.43 -18.16
N TYR A 88 4.52 6.20 -17.73
CA TYR A 88 5.43 5.31 -18.44
C TYR A 88 5.02 5.17 -19.90
N GLN A 89 5.97 5.38 -20.82
CA GLN A 89 5.76 5.22 -22.26
C GLN A 89 6.37 3.88 -22.70
N PRO A 90 5.56 2.82 -22.92
CA PRO A 90 6.09 1.53 -23.31
C PRO A 90 6.62 1.56 -24.73
N THR A 91 7.70 0.82 -24.98
CA THR A 91 8.21 0.58 -26.34
C THR A 91 7.22 -0.23 -27.17
N LYS A 92 7.38 -0.29 -28.49
CA LYS A 92 6.50 -1.08 -29.37
C LYS A 92 6.42 -2.57 -28.99
N GLU A 93 7.54 -3.18 -28.54
CA GLU A 93 7.58 -4.58 -28.08
C GLU A 93 6.83 -4.75 -26.74
N GLU A 94 6.86 -3.73 -25.89
CA GLU A 94 6.15 -3.74 -24.59
C GLU A 94 4.65 -3.49 -24.74
N GLN A 95 4.22 -2.71 -25.73
CA GLN A 95 2.81 -2.46 -26.02
C GLN A 95 2.09 -3.72 -26.52
N SER A 96 2.79 -4.61 -27.23
CA SER A 96 2.22 -5.89 -27.68
C SER A 96 2.24 -6.96 -26.59
N TRP A 97 2.85 -6.68 -25.43
CA TRP A 97 2.84 -7.61 -24.32
C TRP A 97 1.45 -7.73 -23.72
N THR A 98 1.08 -8.95 -23.38
CA THR A 98 -0.13 -9.25 -22.61
C THR A 98 0.24 -10.02 -21.34
N PRO A 99 -0.48 -9.81 -20.22
CA PRO A 99 -0.24 -10.56 -19.01
C PRO A 99 -0.46 -12.05 -19.26
N PRO A 100 0.47 -12.94 -18.83
CA PRO A 100 0.25 -14.37 -18.92
C PRO A 100 -0.79 -14.83 -17.90
N GLU A 101 -1.29 -16.06 -18.01
CA GLU A 101 -2.05 -16.68 -16.93
C GLU A 101 -1.14 -17.02 -15.74
N PRO A 102 -1.59 -16.86 -14.48
CA PRO A 102 -2.96 -16.53 -14.03
C PRO A 102 -3.27 -15.03 -13.93
N ASP A 103 -2.34 -14.18 -14.35
CA ASP A 103 -2.37 -12.74 -14.14
C ASP A 103 -3.38 -12.03 -15.04
N ALA A 104 -3.57 -12.49 -16.27
CA ALA A 104 -4.66 -12.06 -17.15
C ALA A 104 -6.04 -12.25 -16.50
N THR A 105 -6.31 -13.44 -15.96
CA THR A 105 -7.57 -13.72 -15.26
C THR A 105 -7.75 -12.83 -14.03
N ARG A 106 -6.68 -12.52 -13.29
CA ARG A 106 -6.75 -11.62 -12.13
C ARG A 106 -7.10 -10.19 -12.55
N LEU A 107 -6.43 -9.67 -13.58
CA LEU A 107 -6.71 -8.35 -14.12
C LEU A 107 -8.16 -8.26 -14.62
N ARG A 108 -8.63 -9.27 -15.36
CA ARG A 108 -10.03 -9.32 -15.82
C ARG A 108 -11.02 -9.21 -14.65
N ARG A 109 -10.81 -9.96 -13.56
CA ARG A 109 -11.67 -9.91 -12.38
C ARG A 109 -11.66 -8.56 -11.65
N LEU A 110 -10.52 -7.86 -11.66
CA LEU A 110 -10.44 -6.50 -11.12
C LEU A 110 -11.29 -5.54 -11.96
N VAL A 111 -11.14 -5.62 -13.29
CA VAL A 111 -11.83 -4.78 -14.27
C VAL A 111 -13.34 -4.98 -14.20
N THR A 112 -13.81 -6.22 -14.17
CA THR A 112 -15.26 -6.54 -14.12
C THR A 112 -15.86 -6.44 -12.73
N PHE A 113 -15.06 -6.16 -11.70
CA PHE A 113 -15.47 -6.25 -10.30
C PHE A 113 -16.12 -7.61 -9.97
N GLU A 114 -15.71 -8.67 -10.67
CA GLU A 114 -16.13 -10.05 -10.41
C GLU A 114 -15.50 -10.52 -9.11
N ILE A 115 -16.24 -10.32 -8.02
CA ILE A 115 -15.93 -10.94 -6.75
C ILE A 115 -16.52 -12.35 -6.81
N PRO A 116 -15.73 -13.41 -6.63
CA PRO A 116 -16.30 -14.72 -6.40
C PRO A 116 -17.19 -14.59 -5.18
N ARG A 117 -18.51 -14.80 -5.35
CA ARG A 117 -19.43 -14.90 -4.22
C ARG A 117 -18.79 -15.90 -3.28
N SER A 118 -18.38 -15.45 -2.10
CA SER A 118 -18.09 -16.39 -1.02
C SER A 118 -19.33 -17.24 -0.95
N SER A 119 -19.19 -18.54 -1.25
CA SER A 119 -20.29 -19.47 -1.13
C SER A 119 -20.86 -19.23 0.25
N THR A 120 -22.07 -18.67 0.32
CA THR A 120 -22.82 -18.57 1.55
C THR A 120 -22.81 -19.98 2.09
N SER A 121 -22.02 -20.20 3.14
CA SER A 121 -22.07 -21.43 3.89
C SER A 121 -23.54 -21.58 4.24
N LYS A 122 -24.19 -22.60 3.66
CA LYS A 122 -25.42 -23.12 4.23
C LYS A 122 -25.19 -23.24 5.74
N PRO A 123 -26.18 -22.93 6.59
CA PRO A 123 -26.07 -23.24 8.01
C PRO A 123 -25.87 -24.75 8.10
N SER A 124 -24.61 -25.18 8.23
CA SER A 124 -24.28 -26.55 8.57
C SER A 124 -24.70 -26.70 10.02
N GLU A 125 -25.48 -27.75 10.29
CA GLU A 125 -25.62 -28.33 11.63
C GLU A 125 -24.28 -28.31 12.36
N PRO A 126 -24.26 -28.18 13.70
CA PRO A 126 -23.04 -28.07 14.48
C PRO A 126 -22.17 -29.31 14.32
N ALA A 127 -21.31 -29.30 13.30
CA ALA A 127 -20.22 -30.24 13.16
C ALA A 127 -19.18 -29.88 14.21
N GLU A 128 -18.76 -30.89 14.97
CA GLU A 128 -17.72 -30.81 15.99
C GLU A 128 -16.54 -29.98 15.49
N THR A 129 -16.14 -29.03 16.31
CA THR A 129 -15.13 -28.02 16.00
C THR A 129 -13.79 -28.72 15.69
N PRO A 130 -13.24 -28.60 14.47
CA PRO A 130 -11.85 -28.98 14.25
C PRO A 130 -10.96 -28.04 15.07
N PRO A 131 -9.83 -28.53 15.63
CA PRO A 131 -8.98 -27.73 16.50
C PRO A 131 -8.49 -26.48 15.78
N THR A 132 -8.79 -25.33 16.36
CA THR A 132 -8.42 -24.01 15.85
C THR A 132 -6.89 -23.92 15.82
N ARG A 133 -6.29 -23.97 14.62
CA ARG A 133 -4.85 -23.75 14.48
C ARG A 133 -4.58 -22.26 14.73
N HIS A 134 -4.20 -21.92 15.97
CA HIS A 134 -3.83 -20.57 16.35
C HIS A 134 -2.77 -20.02 15.38
N LYS A 135 -3.10 -18.92 14.69
CA LYS A 135 -2.10 -18.18 13.92
C LYS A 135 -1.01 -17.74 14.89
N PRO A 136 0.29 -18.01 14.60
CA PRO A 136 1.36 -17.56 15.47
C PRO A 136 1.31 -16.03 15.57
N PRO A 137 1.49 -15.46 16.78
CA PRO A 137 1.47 -14.01 16.96
C PRO A 137 2.52 -13.38 16.05
N THR A 138 2.10 -12.39 15.27
CA THR A 138 2.97 -11.59 14.42
C THR A 138 4.04 -10.94 15.29
N ARG A 139 5.27 -11.45 15.21
CA ARG A 139 6.41 -10.95 15.98
C ARG A 139 6.72 -9.53 15.53
N HIS A 140 6.33 -8.53 16.32
CA HIS A 140 6.72 -7.15 16.08
C HIS A 140 8.25 -7.07 16.00
N LYS A 141 8.79 -6.67 14.83
CA LYS A 141 10.23 -6.41 14.68
C LYS A 141 10.64 -5.41 15.75
N ARG A 142 11.55 -5.81 16.65
CA ARG A 142 12.17 -4.91 17.63
C ARG A 142 12.76 -3.73 16.86
N GLN A 143 12.34 -2.52 17.22
CA GLN A 143 12.93 -1.30 16.69
C GLN A 143 14.40 -1.28 17.12
N LYS A 144 15.31 -1.01 16.18
CA LYS A 144 16.72 -0.82 16.50
C LYS A 144 16.85 0.46 17.35
N PRO A 145 17.66 0.47 18.42
CA PRO A 145 17.91 1.68 19.18
C PRO A 145 18.54 2.75 18.28
N ALA A 146 18.29 4.02 18.60
CA ALA A 146 18.89 5.14 17.88
C ALA A 146 20.42 5.13 18.07
N PRO A 147 21.21 5.50 17.04
CA PRO A 147 22.64 5.73 17.20
C PRO A 147 22.92 6.84 18.23
N GLU A 148 24.07 6.77 18.91
CA GLU A 148 24.50 7.82 19.86
C GLU A 148 24.54 9.21 19.19
N GLY A 149 24.09 10.23 19.91
CA GLY A 149 23.96 11.61 19.40
C GLY A 149 22.72 11.89 18.55
N TYR A 150 21.80 10.92 18.44
CA TYR A 150 20.52 11.09 17.76
C TYR A 150 19.34 10.91 18.71
N ILE A 151 18.29 11.69 18.47
CA ILE A 151 17.02 11.61 19.17
C ILE A 151 15.90 11.28 18.17
N THR A 152 15.04 10.34 18.53
CA THR A 152 13.87 9.96 17.73
C THR A 152 12.65 10.75 18.16
N VAL A 153 11.70 10.95 17.23
CA VAL A 153 10.40 11.56 17.56
C VAL A 153 9.66 10.76 18.63
N ALA A 154 9.87 9.44 18.72
CA ALA A 154 9.26 8.63 19.77
C ALA A 154 9.82 8.99 21.16
N GLN A 155 11.12 9.25 21.29
CA GLN A 155 11.72 9.70 22.54
C GLN A 155 11.21 11.08 22.92
N ILE A 156 11.18 12.04 21.98
CA ILE A 156 10.62 13.39 22.24
C ILE A 156 9.14 13.30 22.63
N ALA A 157 8.36 12.46 21.95
CA ALA A 157 6.95 12.28 22.26
C ALA A 157 6.72 11.63 23.63
N ASN A 158 7.58 10.68 24.03
CA ASN A 158 7.53 10.07 25.35
C ASN A 158 7.86 11.08 26.46
N GLU A 159 8.81 12.01 26.25
CA GLU A 159 9.12 13.09 27.22
C GLU A 159 7.89 13.94 27.57
N ILE A 160 6.97 14.11 26.62
CA ILE A 160 5.74 14.91 26.76
C ILE A 160 4.46 14.07 26.89
N ASN A 161 4.56 12.76 27.16
CA ASN A 161 3.45 11.82 27.26
C ASN A 161 2.51 11.80 26.03
N LEU A 162 3.05 12.04 24.83
CA LEU A 162 2.31 12.04 23.58
C LEU A 162 2.52 10.70 22.83
N PRO A 163 1.48 10.07 22.27
CA PRO A 163 1.66 8.89 21.43
C PRO A 163 2.55 9.20 20.21
N PRO A 164 3.58 8.39 19.91
CA PRO A 164 4.53 8.67 18.81
C PRO A 164 3.88 8.87 17.43
N ASN A 165 2.75 8.20 17.17
CA ASN A 165 1.99 8.38 15.93
C ASN A 165 1.34 9.76 15.83
N LYS A 166 0.83 10.29 16.96
CA LYS A 166 0.27 11.65 17.01
C LYS A 166 1.36 12.69 16.78
N ALA A 167 2.53 12.52 17.41
CA ALA A 167 3.69 13.38 17.20
C ALA A 167 4.10 13.48 15.72
N ARG A 168 4.25 12.34 15.02
CA ARG A 168 4.59 12.33 13.58
C ARG A 168 3.55 13.03 12.72
N ASN A 169 2.26 12.89 13.04
CA ASN A 169 1.19 13.54 12.29
C ASN A 169 1.20 15.06 12.48
N ILE A 170 1.50 15.54 13.69
CA ILE A 170 1.68 16.96 13.98
C ILE A 170 2.85 17.53 13.15
N LEU A 171 3.99 16.83 13.12
CA LEU A 171 5.16 17.25 12.33
C LEU A 171 4.88 17.31 10.81
N ARG A 172 4.09 16.37 10.30
CA ARG A 172 3.64 16.38 8.90
C ARG A 172 2.71 17.57 8.61
N LYS A 173 1.75 17.85 9.50
CA LYS A 173 0.85 19.01 9.38
C LYS A 173 1.63 20.33 9.41
N ALA A 174 2.69 20.39 10.20
CA ALA A 174 3.63 21.51 10.25
C ALA A 174 4.59 21.60 9.04
N LYS A 175 4.47 20.69 8.06
CA LYS A 175 5.33 20.61 6.87
C LYS A 175 6.84 20.53 7.18
N ILE A 176 7.20 19.96 8.32
CA ILE A 176 8.61 19.70 8.66
C ILE A 176 9.13 18.59 7.75
N LYS A 177 10.20 18.88 7.00
CA LYS A 177 10.80 17.94 6.05
C LYS A 177 11.31 16.71 6.78
N LYS A 178 10.93 15.52 6.30
CA LYS A 178 11.38 14.25 6.85
C LYS A 178 12.91 14.10 6.62
N PRO A 179 13.71 13.84 7.66
CA PRO A 179 15.14 13.58 7.51
C PRO A 179 15.42 12.31 6.68
N SER A 180 16.61 12.23 6.10
CA SER A 180 17.07 11.05 5.33
C SER A 180 17.05 9.77 6.16
N ASN A 181 17.39 9.86 7.44
CA ASN A 181 17.44 8.73 8.38
C ASN A 181 16.10 8.45 9.08
N GLY A 182 14.98 8.90 8.51
CA GLY A 182 13.65 8.77 9.12
C GLY A 182 13.37 9.86 10.16
N TRP A 183 12.41 9.62 11.05
CA TRP A 183 12.02 10.56 12.12
C TRP A 183 13.03 10.57 13.28
N THR A 184 14.28 10.84 12.93
CA THR A 184 15.45 10.80 13.79
C THR A 184 16.27 12.05 13.48
N PHE A 185 16.58 12.82 14.51
CA PHE A 185 17.26 14.11 14.42
C PHE A 185 18.57 14.04 15.22
N LYS A 186 19.56 14.85 14.86
CA LYS A 186 20.74 15.02 15.71
C LYS A 186 20.32 15.80 16.95
N THR A 187 20.79 15.40 18.13
CA THR A 187 20.40 16.03 19.40
C THR A 187 20.71 17.53 19.43
N ASP A 188 21.79 17.94 18.77
CA ASP A 188 22.27 19.33 18.72
C ASP A 188 21.62 20.17 17.60
N ASP A 189 20.71 19.59 16.81
CA ASP A 189 20.07 20.31 15.71
C ASP A 189 19.03 21.30 16.26
N PRO A 190 19.08 22.60 15.87
CA PRO A 190 18.10 23.59 16.31
C PRO A 190 16.65 23.20 15.98
N ILE A 191 16.44 22.33 14.98
CA ILE A 191 15.11 21.82 14.64
C ILE A 191 14.48 21.01 15.76
N VAL A 192 15.27 20.38 16.64
CA VAL A 192 14.77 19.57 17.77
C VAL A 192 14.06 20.45 18.78
N THR A 193 14.58 21.65 19.05
CA THR A 193 13.94 22.65 19.92
C THR A 193 12.60 23.08 19.34
N THR A 194 12.56 23.40 18.04
CA THR A 194 11.32 23.74 17.33
C THR A 194 10.31 22.59 17.37
N ILE A 195 10.76 21.35 17.22
CA ILE A 195 9.92 20.15 17.32
C ILE A 195 9.32 20.01 18.72
N ARG A 196 10.12 20.20 19.78
CA ARG A 196 9.64 20.14 21.17
C ARG A 196 8.56 21.18 21.43
N GLU A 197 8.78 22.42 21.04
CA GLU A 197 7.80 23.50 21.21
C GLU A 197 6.52 23.25 20.43
N LEU A 198 6.64 22.71 19.21
CA LEU A 198 5.49 22.44 18.35
C LEU A 198 4.66 21.27 18.87
N LEU A 199 5.30 20.22 19.38
CA LEU A 199 4.63 19.09 19.99
C LEU A 199 4.00 19.42 21.35
N ALA A 200 4.57 20.37 22.10
CA ALA A 200 3.97 20.85 23.35
C ALA A 200 2.67 21.65 23.13
N LYS A 201 2.45 22.20 21.92
CA LYS A 201 1.27 23.01 21.58
C LYS A 201 0.08 22.20 21.02
N GLY A 202 0.20 20.90 20.73
CA GLY A 202 -0.85 20.11 20.02
C GLY A 202 -1.12 18.71 20.58
#